data_AF-A0A0A8V8J8-F1
#
_entry.id   AF-A0A0A8V8J8-F1
#
_cell.length_a   1.000
_cell.length_b   1.000
_cell.length_c   1.000
_cell.angle_alpha   90.00
_cell.angle_beta   90.00
_cell.angle_gamma   90.00
#
_symmetry.space_group_name_H-M   'P 1'
#
loop_
_entity.id
_entity.type
_entity.pdbx_description
1 polymer ?
#
loop_
_entity_poly.entity_id
_entity_poly.type
_entity_poly.pdbx_seq_one_letter_code
_entity_poly.pdbx_strand_id
1 'polypeptide(L)'
;MDHKIRGLSWDYKTNNPCYFAIKIIVNNLVKHDKWGYSLNWGWRRDQLADLERMLYLLDGKTIPNNRHDISIRFMDFVRDNPHQQVFEDDLFSIRYFQKGSGHITFKRLDLVERMNDIVAKHFPGSLPAAK
;
A
#
# COMPACT_ATOMS: atom_id res chain seq x y z
N MET A 1 -1.18 22.10 9.41
CA MET A 1 -1.69 20.81 8.89
C MET A 1 -0.50 20.03 8.39
N ASP A 2 -0.29 18.85 8.97
CA ASP A 2 1.01 18.20 9.14
C ASP A 2 1.46 17.42 7.89
N HIS A 3 2.78 17.41 7.67
CA HIS A 3 3.48 17.12 6.42
C HIS A 3 3.54 15.63 5.99
N LYS A 4 2.63 14.76 6.42
CA LYS A 4 2.86 13.29 6.43
C LYS A 4 2.09 12.44 5.42
N ILE A 5 1.44 13.00 4.41
CA ILE A 5 0.70 12.21 3.41
C ILE A 5 1.34 12.38 2.02
N ARG A 6 2.48 11.71 1.77
CA ARG A 6 3.12 11.66 0.43
C ARG A 6 3.48 10.24 0.02
N GLY A 7 2.70 9.29 0.52
CA GLY A 7 3.17 7.94 0.71
C GLY A 7 2.86 6.94 -0.38
N LEU A 8 1.76 7.00 -1.09
CA LEU A 8 1.33 5.81 -1.82
C LEU A 8 0.73 6.20 -3.14
N SER A 9 1.28 5.60 -4.19
CA SER A 9 1.23 6.07 -5.58
C SER A 9 2.06 7.34 -5.81
N TRP A 10 3.38 7.20 -5.93
CA TRP A 10 4.26 8.29 -6.38
C TRP A 10 5.12 7.80 -7.55
N ASP A 11 4.75 8.21 -8.76
CA ASP A 11 5.69 8.29 -9.87
C ASP A 11 6.64 9.47 -9.57
N TYR A 12 7.80 9.17 -9.01
CA TYR A 12 8.70 10.14 -8.36
C TYR A 12 9.36 11.14 -9.34
N LYS A 13 9.03 11.12 -10.64
CA LYS A 13 9.59 12.06 -11.63
C LYS A 13 8.70 13.25 -11.96
N THR A 14 7.39 13.23 -11.73
CA THR A 14 6.49 14.21 -12.38
C THR A 14 5.44 14.90 -11.51
N ASN A 15 5.35 14.64 -10.19
CA ASN A 15 4.42 15.34 -9.28
C ASN A 15 2.96 15.41 -9.81
N ASN A 16 2.53 14.37 -10.55
CA ASN A 16 1.20 14.24 -11.11
C ASN A 16 0.41 13.19 -10.32
N PRO A 17 -0.88 13.42 -10.00
CA PRO A 17 -1.71 12.43 -9.32
C PRO A 17 -1.99 11.23 -10.21
N CYS A 18 -1.49 10.06 -9.80
CA CYS A 18 -1.76 8.80 -10.47
C CYS A 18 -2.97 8.12 -9.83
N TYR A 19 -3.90 7.67 -10.67
CA TYR A 19 -5.01 6.82 -10.25
C TYR A 19 -4.51 5.55 -9.57
N PHE A 20 -5.20 5.14 -8.51
CA PHE A 20 -5.05 3.81 -7.95
C PHE A 20 -5.75 2.82 -8.86
N ALA A 21 -4.94 2.01 -9.56
CA ALA A 21 -5.41 0.82 -10.24
C ALA A 21 -5.73 -0.29 -9.22
N ILE A 22 -6.28 -1.41 -9.70
CA ILE A 22 -6.53 -2.64 -8.93
C ILE A 22 -5.29 -3.14 -8.17
N LYS A 23 -4.09 -2.78 -8.63
CA LYS A 23 -2.81 -3.21 -8.08
C LYS A 23 -1.76 -2.11 -8.19
N ILE A 24 -0.94 -1.97 -7.15
CA ILE A 24 0.26 -1.12 -7.15
C ILE A 24 1.52 -1.97 -6.99
N ILE A 25 2.64 -1.47 -7.52
CA ILE A 25 3.95 -2.10 -7.39
C ILE A 25 4.82 -1.21 -6.49
N VAL A 26 5.30 -1.80 -5.39
CA VAL A 26 6.18 -1.12 -4.43
C VAL A 26 7.57 -1.73 -4.51
N ASN A 27 8.52 -0.95 -4.98
CA ASN A 27 9.93 -1.34 -4.96
C ASN A 27 10.52 -1.19 -3.55
N ASN A 28 11.45 -2.07 -3.21
CA ASN A 28 12.09 -2.14 -1.89
C ASN A 28 11.07 -2.32 -0.75
N LEU A 29 10.01 -3.10 -0.97
CA LEU A 29 9.07 -3.48 0.09
C LEU A 29 9.74 -4.46 1.06
N VAL A 30 10.42 -5.49 0.54
CA VAL A 30 11.10 -6.51 1.34
C VAL A 30 12.59 -6.55 1.03
N LYS A 31 13.36 -7.08 1.97
CA LYS A 31 14.73 -7.55 1.77
C LYS A 31 14.71 -9.07 1.69
N HIS A 32 15.59 -9.64 0.88
CA HIS A 32 15.86 -11.06 0.83
C HIS A 32 17.36 -11.29 0.99
N ASP A 33 17.76 -12.03 2.02
CA ASP A 33 19.15 -12.41 2.26
C ASP A 33 19.26 -13.87 2.74
N LYS A 34 20.44 -14.29 3.21
CA LYS A 34 20.70 -15.67 3.67
C LYS A 34 19.81 -16.12 4.84
N TRP A 35 19.18 -15.19 5.54
CA TRP A 35 18.24 -15.46 6.64
C TRP A 35 16.78 -15.43 6.19
N GLY A 36 16.52 -15.28 4.89
CA GLY A 36 15.19 -15.27 4.28
C GLY A 36 14.66 -13.87 4.01
N TYR A 37 13.34 -13.75 3.99
CA TYR A 37 12.65 -12.48 3.75
C TYR A 37 12.50 -11.67 5.04
N SER A 38 12.60 -10.36 4.92
CA SER A 38 12.21 -9.42 5.97
C SER A 38 11.61 -8.16 5.37
N LEU A 39 10.70 -7.50 6.10
CA LEU A 39 10.15 -6.21 5.68
C LEU A 39 11.23 -5.13 5.73
N ASN A 40 11.33 -4.28 4.70
CA ASN A 40 12.20 -3.11 4.78
C ASN A 40 11.60 -2.07 5.73
N TRP A 41 12.37 -1.74 6.77
CA TRP A 41 12.00 -0.71 7.74
C TRP A 41 12.14 0.70 7.16
N GLY A 42 11.25 1.61 7.58
CA GLY A 42 11.28 3.03 7.22
C GLY A 42 10.04 3.47 6.44
N TRP A 43 10.21 4.46 5.58
CA TRP A 43 9.10 5.15 4.89
C TRP A 43 8.12 4.20 4.18
N ARG A 44 8.58 3.10 3.54
CA ARG A 44 7.70 2.11 2.88
C ARG A 44 6.70 1.44 3.82
N ARG A 45 7.08 1.28 5.10
CA ARG A 45 6.21 0.74 6.14
C ARG A 45 5.09 1.71 6.46
N ASP A 46 5.47 2.96 6.72
CA ASP A 46 4.53 4.03 7.08
C ASP A 46 3.55 4.30 5.94
N GLN A 47 4.06 4.21 4.70
CA GLN A 47 3.25 4.16 3.50
C GLN A 47 2.19 3.06 3.62
N LEU A 48 2.56 1.78 3.65
CA LEU A 48 1.58 0.68 3.72
C LEU A 48 0.51 0.87 4.82
N ALA A 49 0.93 1.34 6.00
CA ALA A 49 0.03 1.66 7.10
C ALA A 49 -0.93 2.82 6.77
N ASP A 50 -0.45 3.90 6.14
CA ASP A 50 -1.31 4.99 5.69
C ASP A 50 -2.34 4.56 4.63
N LEU A 51 -2.01 3.60 3.75
CA LEU A 51 -3.00 3.02 2.82
C LEU A 51 -4.15 2.38 3.58
N GLU A 52 -3.82 1.55 4.58
CA GLU A 52 -4.79 0.88 5.41
C GLU A 52 -5.66 1.90 6.13
N ARG A 53 -5.06 2.91 6.76
CA ARG A 53 -5.81 3.98 7.44
C ARG A 53 -6.77 4.70 6.51
N MET A 54 -6.34 5.04 5.29
CA MET A 54 -7.20 5.67 4.29
C MET A 54 -8.38 4.78 3.92
N LEU A 55 -8.14 3.49 3.63
CA LEU A 55 -9.21 2.56 3.27
C LEU A 55 -10.19 2.34 4.44
N TYR A 56 -9.69 2.24 5.67
CA TYR A 56 -10.54 2.15 6.87
C TYR A 56 -11.43 3.38 7.05
N LEU A 57 -10.88 4.58 6.84
CA LEU A 57 -11.64 5.82 6.90
C LEU A 57 -12.76 5.86 5.84
N LEU A 58 -12.46 5.42 4.61
CA LEU A 58 -13.44 5.35 3.53
C LEU A 58 -14.51 4.27 3.74
N ASP A 59 -14.17 3.21 4.49
CA ASP A 59 -15.07 2.13 4.90
C ASP A 59 -15.88 2.49 6.16
N GLY A 60 -15.66 3.67 6.75
CA GLY A 60 -16.32 4.09 8.00
C GLY A 60 -15.91 3.29 9.24
N LYS A 61 -14.78 2.58 9.18
CA LYS A 61 -14.25 1.75 10.27
C LYS A 61 -13.34 2.57 11.19
N THR A 62 -13.20 2.12 12.44
CA THR A 62 -12.21 2.68 13.36
C THR A 62 -10.81 2.37 12.86
N ILE A 63 -9.96 3.40 12.78
CA ILE A 63 -8.56 3.25 12.37
C ILE A 63 -7.86 2.21 13.25
N PRO A 64 -7.16 1.21 12.67
CA PRO A 64 -6.44 0.21 13.43
C PRO A 64 -5.37 0.86 14.30
N ASN A 65 -5.23 0.37 15.54
CA ASN A 65 -4.14 0.76 16.42
C ASN A 65 -2.80 0.46 15.72
N ASN A 66 -1.85 1.41 15.75
CA ASN A 66 -0.53 1.28 15.14
C ASN A 66 0.24 -0.01 15.53
N ARG A 67 -0.13 -0.65 16.64
CA ARG A 67 0.45 -1.93 17.09
C ARG A 67 -0.02 -3.15 16.29
N HIS A 68 -1.10 -3.03 15.54
CA HIS A 68 -1.70 -4.12 14.75
C HIS A 68 -2.01 -3.68 13.31
N ASP A 69 -1.34 -2.64 12.82
CA ASP A 69 -1.50 -2.21 11.44
C ASP A 69 -0.98 -3.28 10.46
N ILE A 70 -1.35 -3.13 9.19
CA ILE A 70 -0.97 -4.02 8.09
C ILE A 70 0.53 -4.30 8.05
N SER A 71 1.38 -3.34 8.44
CA SER A 71 2.81 -3.51 8.37
C SER A 71 3.35 -4.49 9.41
N ILE A 72 2.75 -4.48 10.61
CA ILE A 72 3.04 -5.46 11.66
C ILE A 72 2.54 -6.83 11.24
N ARG A 73 1.28 -6.93 10.78
CA ARG A 73 0.70 -8.21 10.33
C ARG A 73 1.50 -8.83 9.18
N PHE A 74 1.92 -8.01 8.22
CA PHE A 74 2.74 -8.47 7.10
C PHE A 74 4.14 -8.91 7.54
N MET A 75 4.77 -8.17 8.47
CA MET A 75 6.06 -8.55 9.03
C MET A 75 6.01 -9.86 9.79
N ASP A 76 5.00 -10.05 10.64
CA ASP A 76 4.78 -11.30 11.37
C ASP A 76 4.58 -12.46 10.41
N PHE A 77 3.74 -12.28 9.38
CA PHE A 77 3.55 -13.29 8.34
C PHE A 77 4.85 -13.68 7.63
N VAL A 78 5.65 -12.69 7.19
CA VAL A 78 6.93 -12.93 6.49
C VAL A 78 7.90 -13.72 7.36
N ARG A 79 7.94 -13.41 8.67
CA ARG A 79 8.79 -14.11 9.64
C ARG A 79 8.31 -15.54 9.89
N ASP A 80 7.01 -15.72 10.07
CA ASP A 80 6.44 -16.99 10.52
C ASP A 80 6.20 -17.97 9.36
N ASN A 81 6.24 -17.49 8.10
CA ASN A 81 5.98 -18.27 6.89
C ASN A 81 7.12 -18.16 5.85
N PRO A 82 8.34 -18.67 6.13
CA PRO A 82 9.53 -18.47 5.31
C PRO A 82 9.43 -19.03 3.88
N HIS A 83 8.51 -19.97 3.63
CA HIS A 83 8.28 -20.59 2.32
C HIS A 83 7.10 -19.99 1.55
N GLN A 84 6.37 -19.04 2.15
CA GLN A 84 5.28 -18.35 1.48
C GLN A 84 5.77 -17.00 0.94
N GLN A 85 5.10 -16.52 -0.11
CA GLN A 85 5.41 -15.26 -0.78
C GLN A 85 4.17 -14.41 -1.04
N VAL A 86 3.03 -14.81 -0.46
CA VAL A 86 1.74 -14.14 -0.63
C VAL A 86 1.12 -13.98 0.74
N PHE A 87 1.05 -12.74 1.20
CA PHE A 87 0.27 -12.35 2.37
C PHE A 87 -1.12 -11.90 1.93
N GLU A 88 -2.14 -12.24 2.70
CA GLU A 88 -3.50 -11.79 2.45
C GLU A 88 -4.21 -11.35 3.73
N ASP A 89 -5.02 -10.31 3.62
CA ASP A 89 -6.01 -9.92 4.63
C ASP A 89 -7.32 -9.45 3.96
N ASP A 90 -8.13 -8.68 4.68
CA ASP A 90 -9.41 -8.16 4.20
C ASP A 90 -9.29 -7.08 3.11
N LEU A 91 -8.18 -6.33 3.08
CA LEU A 91 -8.01 -5.17 2.20
C LEU A 91 -6.99 -5.43 1.08
N PHE A 92 -6.00 -6.27 1.33
CA PHE A 92 -4.82 -6.44 0.50
C PHE A 92 -4.49 -7.91 0.23
N SER A 93 -3.95 -8.15 -0.96
CA SER A 93 -3.10 -9.31 -1.26
C SER A 93 -1.72 -8.80 -1.63
N ILE A 94 -0.70 -9.18 -0.88
CA ILE A 94 0.68 -8.73 -1.08
C ILE A 94 1.53 -9.93 -1.54
N ARG A 95 1.90 -9.94 -2.82
CA ARG A 95 2.90 -10.87 -3.34
C ARG A 95 4.27 -10.22 -3.36
N TYR A 96 5.28 -10.83 -2.73
CA TYR A 96 6.64 -10.29 -2.66
C TYR A 96 7.66 -11.19 -3.36
N PHE A 97 8.73 -10.57 -3.84
CA PHE A 97 9.71 -11.18 -4.74
C PHE A 97 11.14 -10.99 -4.23
N GLN A 98 12.05 -11.89 -4.61
CA GLN A 98 13.47 -11.84 -4.20
C GLN A 98 14.17 -10.52 -4.54
N LYS A 99 13.77 -9.86 -5.64
CA LYS A 99 14.28 -8.53 -6.02
C LYS A 99 13.85 -7.39 -5.08
N GLY A 100 13.12 -7.70 -4.01
CA GLY A 100 12.64 -6.75 -3.00
C GLY A 100 11.34 -6.01 -3.35
N SER A 101 10.76 -6.26 -4.53
CA SER A 101 9.47 -5.67 -4.90
C SER A 101 8.30 -6.39 -4.24
N GLY A 102 7.23 -5.65 -3.93
CA GLY A 102 5.93 -6.18 -3.56
C GLY A 102 4.83 -5.69 -4.51
N HIS A 103 3.98 -6.62 -4.93
CA HIS A 103 2.78 -6.33 -5.69
C HIS A 103 1.60 -6.36 -4.71
N ILE A 104 0.98 -5.20 -4.50
CA ILE A 104 -0.15 -5.04 -3.59
C ILE A 104 -1.40 -4.94 -4.44
N THR A 105 -2.27 -5.93 -4.34
CA THR A 105 -3.59 -5.96 -4.97
C THR A 105 -4.63 -5.52 -3.94
N PHE A 106 -5.49 -4.58 -4.32
CA PHE A 106 -6.63 -4.16 -3.48
C PHE A 106 -7.78 -5.15 -3.62
N LYS A 107 -8.36 -5.57 -2.49
CA LYS A 107 -9.54 -6.46 -2.46
C LYS A 107 -10.86 -5.69 -2.45
N ARG A 108 -10.87 -4.46 -1.92
CA ARG A 108 -12.04 -3.57 -1.84
C ARG A 108 -11.97 -2.47 -2.89
N LEU A 109 -12.35 -2.81 -4.14
CA LEU A 109 -12.28 -1.89 -5.27
C LEU A 109 -13.23 -0.70 -5.13
N ASP A 110 -14.35 -0.89 -4.43
CA ASP A 110 -15.30 0.17 -4.07
C ASP A 110 -14.62 1.30 -3.24
N LEU A 111 -13.68 0.95 -2.36
CA LEU A 111 -12.91 1.93 -1.58
C LEU A 111 -11.81 2.59 -2.43
N VAL A 112 -11.24 1.86 -3.39
CA VAL A 112 -10.25 2.39 -4.33
C VAL A 112 -10.89 3.43 -5.26
N GLU A 113 -12.11 3.19 -5.73
CA GLU A 113 -12.88 4.16 -6.52
C GLU A 113 -13.15 5.44 -5.73
N ARG A 114 -13.61 5.33 -4.48
CA ARG A 114 -13.81 6.50 -3.59
C ARG A 114 -12.51 7.27 -3.34
N MET A 115 -11.39 6.57 -3.20
CA MET A 115 -10.07 7.20 -3.07
C MET A 115 -9.71 7.98 -4.34
N ASN A 116 -9.95 7.40 -5.52
CA ASN A 116 -9.74 8.06 -6.80
C ASN A 116 -10.65 9.30 -6.98
N ASP A 117 -11.91 9.23 -6.54
CA ASP A 117 -12.84 10.38 -6.56
C ASP A 117 -12.31 11.55 -5.72
N ILE A 118 -11.71 11.26 -4.56
CA ILE A 118 -11.10 12.28 -3.70
C ILE A 118 -9.89 12.90 -4.41
N VAL A 119 -9.02 12.08 -5.00
CA VAL A 119 -7.86 12.57 -5.77
C VAL A 119 -8.32 13.45 -6.93
N ALA A 120 -9.33 13.02 -7.69
CA ALA A 120 -9.89 13.77 -8.81
C ALA A 120 -10.44 15.14 -8.40
N LYS A 121 -11.09 15.23 -7.23
CA LYS A 121 -11.63 16.50 -6.70
C LYS A 121 -10.55 17.49 -6.27
N HIS A 122 -9.45 17.00 -5.69
CA HIS A 122 -8.38 17.86 -5.17
C HIS A 122 -7.36 18.23 -6.24
N PHE A 123 -7.30 17.46 -7.33
CA PHE A 123 -6.38 17.70 -8.44
C PHE A 123 -7.12 17.65 -9.79
N PRO A 124 -7.87 18.71 -10.13
CA PRO A 124 -8.53 18.81 -11.43
C PRO A 124 -7.48 18.90 -12.54
N GLY A 125 -7.39 17.86 -13.39
CA GLY A 125 -6.42 17.75 -14.48
C GLY A 125 -5.61 16.45 -14.50
N SER A 126 -5.76 15.61 -13.48
CA SER A 126 -5.05 14.33 -13.37
C SER A 126 -5.78 13.15 -14.02
N LEU A 127 -6.99 13.39 -14.53
CA LEU A 127 -7.82 12.38 -15.17
C LEU A 127 -7.29 12.05 -16.57
N PRO A 128 -6.86 10.81 -16.87
CA PRO A 128 -6.77 10.41 -18.26
C PRO A 128 -8.20 10.43 -18.82
N ALA A 129 -8.37 10.97 -20.03
CA ALA A 129 -9.64 10.89 -20.73
C ALA A 129 -10.07 9.42 -20.79
N ALA A 130 -11.32 9.14 -20.41
CA ALA A 130 -11.91 7.82 -20.52
C ALA A 130 -11.71 7.33 -21.97
N LYS A 131 -11.18 6.11 -22.11
CA LYS A 131 -11.03 5.45 -23.41
C LYS A 131 -12.14 4.44 -23.60
#